data_AF-D0LRK4-F1
#
_entry.id   AF-D0LRK4-F1
#
_cell.length_a   1.000
_cell.length_b   1.000
_cell.length_c   1.000
_cell.angle_alpha   90.00
_cell.angle_beta   90.00
_cell.angle_gamma   90.00
#
_symmetry.space_group_name_H-M   'P 1'
#
loop_
_entity.id
_entity.type
_entity.pdbx_description
1 polymer ?
#
loop_
_entity_poly.entity_id
_entity_poly.type
_entity_poly.pdbx_seq_one_letter_code
_entity_poly.pdbx_strand_id
1 'polypeptide(L)'
;MGKRAGSGSERFAAARAARRFLRELSGRNLGPVADNHINGEPLLDFVRRVSSLDSPTLELPRKDYDPAWHVWFAAERQQMASTLVGLRIVDVEHIGSTAVQSMSSNDIVDIALRVEGDPAEALERLRLLGYRCYGPSPFGPSIWWAWRTEESRAFAVHVGAADAPCFADARLFCEYLSAHPEERRRYTLAKRALFDKASGKFGYALRKQPLIFDIIDRAQRWRAAAGEQANVAVGRVRASEATQPVRKGHC
;
A
#
# COMPACT_ATOMS: atom_id res chain seq x y z
N MET A 1 28.44 -4.17 -22.40
CA MET A 1 27.24 -3.87 -23.20
C MET A 1 26.20 -3.24 -22.28
N GLY A 2 26.00 -1.93 -22.23
CA GLY A 2 25.29 -1.13 -23.24
C GLY A 2 23.93 -0.70 -22.67
N LYS A 3 23.91 0.21 -21.69
CA LYS A 3 22.66 0.86 -21.21
C LYS A 3 22.07 1.65 -22.38
N ARG A 4 20.94 1.21 -22.95
CA ARG A 4 20.20 2.01 -23.94
C ARG A 4 19.77 3.31 -23.26
N ALA A 5 20.34 4.42 -23.70
CA ALA A 5 19.82 5.75 -23.37
C ALA A 5 18.40 5.83 -23.95
N GLY A 6 17.39 5.96 -23.09
CA GLY A 6 16.02 6.23 -23.52
C GLY A 6 16.00 7.45 -24.44
N SER A 7 15.23 7.35 -25.52
CA SER A 7 15.22 8.37 -26.58
C SER A 7 14.82 9.74 -26.01
N GLY A 8 15.31 10.83 -26.60
CA GLY A 8 15.04 12.19 -26.10
C GLY A 8 13.54 12.47 -25.89
N SER A 9 12.67 11.90 -26.72
CA SER A 9 11.21 12.01 -26.63
C SER A 9 10.63 11.39 -25.35
N GLU A 10 11.15 10.26 -24.89
CA GLU A 10 10.72 9.60 -23.64
C GLU A 10 11.07 10.44 -22.41
N ARG A 11 12.27 11.06 -22.41
CA ARG A 11 12.71 11.95 -21.32
C ARG A 11 11.81 13.19 -21.22
N PHE A 12 11.42 13.78 -22.36
CA PHE A 12 10.48 14.91 -22.38
C PHE A 12 9.06 14.52 -21.95
N ALA A 13 8.58 13.33 -22.31
CA ALA A 13 7.27 12.84 -21.90
C ALA A 13 7.19 12.60 -20.38
N ALA A 14 8.23 11.98 -19.80
CA ALA A 14 8.35 11.77 -18.35
C ALA A 14 8.38 13.10 -17.58
N ALA A 15 9.17 14.08 -18.04
CA ALA A 15 9.25 15.41 -17.42
C ALA A 15 7.90 16.17 -17.46
N ARG A 16 7.15 16.06 -18.56
CA ARG A 16 5.80 16.66 -18.66
C ARG A 16 4.80 15.97 -17.73
N ALA A 17 4.85 14.63 -17.63
CA ALA A 17 4.00 13.87 -16.73
C ALA A 17 4.28 14.23 -15.26
N ALA A 18 5.56 14.31 -14.88
CA ALA A 18 6.00 14.79 -13.58
C ALA A 18 5.47 16.19 -13.25
N ARG A 19 5.64 17.18 -14.15
CA ARG A 19 5.13 18.54 -13.93
C ARG A 19 3.61 18.60 -13.77
N ARG A 20 2.87 17.81 -14.56
CA ARG A 20 1.41 17.72 -14.43
C ARG A 20 1.00 17.12 -13.08
N PHE A 21 1.66 16.04 -12.67
CA PHE A 21 1.43 15.38 -11.39
C PHE A 21 1.72 16.32 -10.21
N LEU A 22 2.84 17.05 -10.25
CA LEU A 22 3.17 18.05 -9.23
C LEU A 22 2.06 19.11 -9.09
N ARG A 23 1.56 19.65 -10.21
CA ARG A 23 0.45 20.61 -10.19
C ARG A 23 -0.86 20.02 -9.66
N GLU A 24 -1.12 18.74 -9.95
CA GLU A 24 -2.33 18.07 -9.48
C GLU A 24 -2.33 17.88 -7.96
N LEU A 25 -1.16 17.62 -7.35
CA LEU A 25 -1.05 17.35 -5.91
C LEU A 25 -0.62 18.55 -5.05
N SER A 26 0.05 19.53 -5.63
CA SER A 26 0.51 20.73 -4.92
C SER A 26 -0.66 21.42 -4.21
N GLY A 27 -0.48 21.73 -2.92
CA GLY A 27 -1.50 22.42 -2.12
C GLY A 27 -2.74 21.60 -1.75
N ARG A 28 -2.79 20.30 -2.07
CA ARG A 28 -3.81 19.41 -1.52
C ARG A 28 -3.45 19.02 -0.09
N ASN A 29 -4.48 18.93 0.76
CA ASN A 29 -4.38 18.31 2.07
C ASN A 29 -5.21 17.01 2.02
N LEU A 30 -4.62 15.97 1.43
CA LEU A 30 -5.16 14.62 1.40
C LEU A 30 -4.35 13.79 2.38
N GLY A 31 -4.92 12.79 3.05
CA GLY A 31 -4.23 11.95 4.04
C GLY A 31 -2.70 11.83 3.93
N PRO A 32 -2.15 11.29 2.83
CA PRO A 32 -0.70 11.13 2.65
C PRO A 32 0.02 12.35 2.05
N VAL A 33 -0.69 13.36 1.54
CA VAL A 33 -0.16 14.58 0.89
C VAL A 33 -0.46 15.82 1.75
N ALA A 34 0.56 16.38 2.40
CA ALA A 34 0.45 17.60 3.21
C ALA A 34 1.64 18.52 2.93
N ASP A 35 1.40 19.83 2.80
CA ASP A 35 2.45 20.86 2.66
C ASP A 35 3.53 20.54 1.63
N ASN A 36 3.13 20.04 0.45
CA ASN A 36 4.02 19.59 -0.64
C ASN A 36 4.97 18.44 -0.24
N HIS A 37 4.57 17.61 0.72
CA HIS A 37 5.23 16.37 1.10
C HIS A 37 4.29 15.18 0.91
N ILE A 38 4.85 14.00 0.68
CA ILE A 38 4.15 12.71 0.65
C ILE A 38 4.86 11.75 1.59
N ASN A 39 4.17 11.23 2.61
CA ASN A 39 4.76 10.35 3.62
C ASN A 39 6.07 10.93 4.24
N GLY A 40 6.11 12.26 4.44
CA GLY A 40 7.29 12.97 4.96
C GLY A 40 8.41 13.24 3.94
N GLU A 41 8.27 12.80 2.69
CA GLU A 41 9.21 13.08 1.60
C GLU A 41 8.75 14.30 0.78
N PRO A 42 9.64 15.24 0.42
CA PRO A 42 9.27 16.33 -0.48
C PRO A 42 8.69 15.82 -1.81
N LEU A 43 7.61 16.43 -2.30
CA LEU A 43 6.87 15.96 -3.47
C LEU A 43 7.76 15.81 -4.74
N LEU A 44 8.77 16.67 -4.90
CA LEU A 44 9.71 16.55 -6.02
C LEU A 44 10.60 15.30 -5.90
N ASP A 45 11.04 14.98 -4.68
CA ASP A 45 11.87 13.80 -4.41
C ASP A 45 11.05 12.52 -4.54
N PHE A 46 9.79 12.56 -4.08
CA PHE A 46 8.81 11.51 -4.36
C PHE A 46 8.69 11.24 -5.87
N VAL A 47 8.49 12.28 -6.68
CA VAL A 47 8.37 12.12 -8.14
C VAL A 47 9.64 11.54 -8.73
N ARG A 48 10.82 11.99 -8.30
CA ARG A 48 12.11 11.45 -8.75
C ARG A 48 12.24 9.97 -8.42
N ARG A 49 12.01 9.61 -7.15
CA ARG A 49 12.10 8.25 -6.64
C ARG A 49 11.15 7.31 -7.36
N VAL A 50 9.86 7.66 -7.43
CA VAL A 50 8.84 6.85 -8.11
C VAL A 50 9.13 6.71 -9.60
N SER A 51 9.70 7.74 -10.23
CA SER A 51 10.11 7.69 -11.64
C SER A 51 11.38 6.88 -11.89
N SER A 52 12.19 6.62 -10.85
CA SER A 52 13.44 5.85 -10.94
C SER A 52 13.34 4.44 -10.35
N LEU A 53 12.14 3.99 -9.93
CA LEU A 53 11.95 2.67 -9.35
C LEU A 53 12.36 1.57 -10.34
N ASP A 54 13.19 0.65 -9.87
CA ASP A 54 13.49 -0.57 -10.60
C ASP A 54 12.56 -1.70 -10.10
N SER A 55 12.11 -2.54 -11.01
CA SER A 55 11.25 -3.70 -10.69
C SER A 55 11.42 -4.76 -11.77
N PRO A 56 11.21 -6.05 -11.46
CA PRO A 56 11.31 -7.09 -12.46
C PRO A 56 10.36 -6.82 -13.64
N THR A 57 10.77 -7.21 -14.86
CA THR A 57 9.83 -7.33 -15.98
C THR A 57 8.87 -8.47 -15.67
N LEU A 58 7.56 -8.24 -15.83
CA LEU A 58 6.52 -9.19 -15.45
C LEU A 58 5.57 -9.31 -16.63
N GLU A 59 5.36 -10.54 -17.07
CA GLU A 59 4.41 -10.91 -18.12
C GLU A 59 3.19 -11.59 -17.49
N LEU A 60 2.68 -10.98 -16.42
CA LEU A 60 1.52 -11.49 -15.69
C LEU A 60 0.27 -10.77 -16.21
N PRO A 61 -0.71 -11.47 -16.80
CA PRO A 61 -1.92 -10.82 -17.29
C PRO A 61 -2.75 -10.29 -16.12
N ARG A 62 -3.56 -9.27 -16.41
CA ARG A 62 -4.60 -8.83 -15.47
C ARG A 62 -5.79 -9.76 -15.60
N LYS A 63 -6.36 -10.18 -14.47
CA LYS A 63 -7.56 -11.00 -14.40
C LYS A 63 -8.50 -10.52 -13.31
N ASP A 64 -9.71 -11.07 -13.34
CA ASP A 64 -10.67 -10.88 -12.25
C ASP A 64 -10.14 -11.49 -10.96
N TYR A 65 -10.84 -11.23 -9.85
CA TYR A 65 -10.44 -11.72 -8.55
C TYR A 65 -10.21 -13.22 -8.55
N ASP A 66 -9.08 -13.64 -7.97
CA ASP A 66 -8.72 -15.03 -7.77
C ASP A 66 -8.49 -15.31 -6.29
N PRO A 67 -9.29 -16.19 -5.65
CA PRO A 67 -9.12 -16.52 -4.24
C PRO A 67 -7.76 -17.19 -3.93
N ALA A 68 -7.06 -17.73 -4.94
CA ALA A 68 -5.72 -18.27 -4.77
C ALA A 68 -4.71 -17.23 -4.26
N TRP A 69 -4.94 -15.93 -4.48
CA TRP A 69 -4.07 -14.87 -3.95
C TRP A 69 -3.93 -14.91 -2.42
N HIS A 70 -5.00 -15.20 -1.70
CA HIS A 70 -4.95 -15.33 -0.24
C HIS A 70 -4.24 -16.61 0.19
N VAL A 71 -4.41 -17.69 -0.57
CA VAL A 71 -3.71 -18.96 -0.33
C VAL A 71 -2.20 -18.79 -0.55
N TRP A 72 -1.81 -18.09 -1.62
CA TRP A 72 -0.41 -17.78 -1.91
C TRP A 72 0.20 -16.90 -0.83
N PHE A 73 -0.51 -15.85 -0.40
CA PHE A 73 -0.07 -15.04 0.72
C PHE A 73 0.09 -15.85 2.01
N ALA A 74 -0.88 -16.71 2.36
CA ALA A 74 -0.82 -17.51 3.58
C ALA A 74 0.39 -18.45 3.57
N ALA A 75 0.65 -19.13 2.45
CA ALA A 75 1.83 -19.97 2.27
C ALA A 75 3.13 -19.15 2.37
N GLU A 76 3.15 -17.96 1.76
CA GLU A 76 4.32 -17.08 1.80
C GLU A 76 4.61 -16.53 3.20
N ARG A 77 3.57 -16.15 3.92
CA ARG A 77 3.65 -15.75 5.33
C ARG A 77 4.23 -16.88 6.20
N GLN A 78 3.84 -18.13 5.94
CA GLN A 78 4.38 -19.29 6.66
C GLN A 78 5.87 -19.51 6.36
N GLN A 79 6.27 -19.42 5.09
CA GLN A 79 7.69 -19.49 4.66
C GLN A 79 8.53 -18.39 5.33
N MET A 80 8.02 -17.15 5.33
CA MET A 80 8.68 -16.03 6.01
C MET A 80 8.79 -16.25 7.51
N ALA A 81 7.74 -16.76 8.17
CA ALA A 81 7.78 -17.04 9.60
C ALA A 81 8.89 -18.04 9.97
N SER A 82 9.12 -19.07 9.15
CA SER A 82 10.21 -20.03 9.38
C SER A 82 11.59 -19.43 9.10
N THR A 83 11.74 -18.65 8.03
CA THR A 83 13.06 -18.12 7.62
C THR A 83 13.51 -16.93 8.47
N LEU A 84 12.57 -16.11 8.94
CA LEU A 84 12.85 -14.91 9.73
C LEU A 84 12.93 -15.19 11.24
N VAL A 85 13.01 -16.46 11.66
CA VAL A 85 12.97 -16.84 13.08
C VAL A 85 14.08 -16.16 13.89
N GLY A 86 13.73 -15.56 15.03
CA GLY A 86 14.67 -14.81 15.87
C GLY A 86 14.81 -13.33 15.50
N LEU A 87 14.23 -12.88 14.38
CA LEU A 87 14.01 -11.45 14.16
C LEU A 87 12.76 -10.97 14.90
N ARG A 88 12.77 -9.70 15.30
CA ARG A 88 11.60 -9.00 15.85
C ARG A 88 10.68 -8.56 14.73
N ILE A 89 9.87 -9.49 14.22
CA ILE A 89 8.83 -9.22 13.23
C ILE A 89 7.56 -8.79 13.97
N VAL A 90 7.08 -7.58 13.68
CA VAL A 90 5.84 -7.05 14.27
C VAL A 90 4.62 -7.58 13.54
N ASP A 91 4.65 -7.59 12.20
CA ASP A 91 3.56 -8.12 11.41
C ASP A 91 3.99 -8.50 9.98
N VAL A 92 3.22 -9.39 9.37
CA VAL A 92 3.33 -9.79 7.96
C VAL A 92 1.94 -9.79 7.35
N GLU A 93 1.68 -8.86 6.43
CA GLU A 93 0.31 -8.54 6.00
C GLU A 93 0.15 -8.56 4.50
N HIS A 94 -1.00 -9.07 4.04
CA HIS A 94 -1.40 -9.01 2.64
C HIS A 94 -1.96 -7.63 2.36
N ILE A 95 -1.33 -6.90 1.45
CA ILE A 95 -1.75 -5.54 1.08
C ILE A 95 -2.01 -5.44 -0.43
N GLY A 96 -2.42 -4.26 -0.88
CA GLY A 96 -2.62 -3.99 -2.30
C GLY A 96 -3.93 -4.56 -2.85
N SER A 97 -4.03 -4.63 -4.18
CA SER A 97 -5.29 -5.02 -4.85
C SER A 97 -5.61 -6.49 -4.69
N THR A 98 -4.61 -7.38 -4.59
CA THR A 98 -4.84 -8.83 -4.45
C THR A 98 -5.31 -9.23 -3.05
N ALA A 99 -5.18 -8.33 -2.05
CA ALA A 99 -5.74 -8.50 -0.72
C ALA A 99 -7.24 -8.18 -0.63
N VAL A 100 -7.82 -7.52 -1.64
CA VAL A 100 -9.23 -7.09 -1.64
C VAL A 100 -10.06 -8.06 -2.47
N GLN A 101 -11.06 -8.67 -1.85
CA GLN A 101 -11.98 -9.58 -2.53
C GLN A 101 -12.75 -8.90 -3.66
N SER A 102 -13.01 -9.64 -4.74
CA SER A 102 -13.73 -9.16 -5.94
C SER A 102 -13.08 -7.98 -6.67
N MET A 103 -11.78 -7.78 -6.50
CA MET A 103 -11.00 -6.75 -7.18
C MET A 103 -10.09 -7.35 -8.26
N SER A 104 -10.10 -6.80 -9.48
CA SER A 104 -9.20 -7.28 -10.53
C SER A 104 -7.77 -6.80 -10.33
N SER A 105 -6.81 -7.67 -10.62
CA SER A 105 -5.39 -7.40 -10.47
C SER A 105 -4.55 -8.30 -11.36
N ASN A 106 -3.25 -8.03 -11.41
CA ASN A 106 -2.26 -8.98 -11.91
C ASN A 106 -1.90 -9.94 -10.76
N ASP A 107 -1.36 -11.12 -11.09
CA ASP A 107 -0.94 -12.17 -10.13
C ASP A 107 0.30 -11.77 -9.32
N ILE A 108 0.20 -10.67 -8.59
CA ILE A 108 1.24 -10.08 -7.77
C ILE A 108 0.69 -9.94 -6.35
N VAL A 109 1.27 -10.66 -5.41
CA VAL A 109 0.95 -10.57 -3.98
C VAL A 109 1.87 -9.52 -3.36
N ASP A 110 1.30 -8.36 -3.00
CA ASP A 110 2.02 -7.32 -2.25
C ASP A 110 1.96 -7.65 -0.75
N ILE A 111 3.11 -7.62 -0.07
CA ILE A 111 3.26 -8.01 1.33
C ILE A 111 3.92 -6.86 2.10
N ALA A 112 3.31 -6.42 3.20
CA ALA A 112 3.98 -5.56 4.17
C ALA A 112 4.69 -6.42 5.22
N LEU A 113 6.00 -6.26 5.35
CA LEU A 113 6.83 -6.89 6.38
C LEU A 113 7.34 -5.80 7.34
N ARG A 114 6.78 -5.78 8.55
CA ARG A 114 7.12 -4.79 9.59
C ARG A 114 8.10 -5.40 10.58
N VAL A 115 9.25 -4.76 10.72
CA VAL A 115 10.33 -5.22 11.61
C VAL A 115 10.69 -4.15 12.62
N GLU A 116 11.18 -4.57 13.78
CA GLU A 116 11.84 -3.66 14.71
C GLU A 116 13.34 -3.57 14.39
N GLY A 117 13.89 -2.36 14.41
CA GLY A 117 15.30 -2.12 14.12
C GLY A 117 15.59 -2.06 12.62
N ASP A 118 16.81 -2.47 12.24
CA ASP A 118 17.32 -2.38 10.87
C ASP A 118 16.70 -3.46 9.95
N PRO A 119 16.06 -3.11 8.83
CA PRO A 119 15.54 -4.07 7.85
C PRO A 119 16.61 -4.89 7.11
N ALA A 120 17.90 -4.56 7.22
CA ALA A 120 18.98 -5.25 6.51
C ALA A 120 19.00 -6.76 6.78
N GLU A 121 18.89 -7.19 8.04
CA GLU A 121 18.92 -8.63 8.36
C GLU A 121 17.69 -9.37 7.79
N ALA A 122 16.52 -8.73 7.82
CA ALA A 122 15.31 -9.29 7.21
C ALA A 122 15.46 -9.44 5.70
N LEU A 123 16.04 -8.45 5.02
CA LEU A 123 16.32 -8.50 3.58
C LEU A 123 17.28 -9.63 3.23
N GLU A 124 18.37 -9.80 3.98
CA GLU A 124 19.32 -10.89 3.76
C GLU A 124 18.68 -12.26 3.91
N ARG A 125 17.84 -12.44 4.93
CA ARG A 125 17.09 -13.70 5.12
C ARG A 125 16.05 -13.93 4.04
N LEU A 126 15.37 -12.90 3.54
CA LEU A 126 14.46 -13.01 2.40
C LEU A 126 15.19 -13.50 1.13
N ARG A 127 16.50 -13.23 0.98
CA ARG A 127 17.27 -13.79 -0.15
C ARG A 127 17.31 -15.32 -0.14
N LEU A 128 17.27 -15.94 1.03
CA LEU A 128 17.21 -17.40 1.17
C LEU A 128 15.90 -17.98 0.62
N LEU A 129 14.83 -17.18 0.59
CA LEU A 129 13.55 -17.50 -0.04
C LEU A 129 13.50 -17.12 -1.53
N GLY A 130 14.61 -16.67 -2.12
CA GLY A 130 14.71 -16.29 -3.52
C GLY A 130 14.32 -14.84 -3.82
N TYR A 131 14.14 -13.98 -2.79
CA TYR A 131 13.86 -12.57 -3.01
C TYR A 131 15.12 -11.80 -3.40
N ARG A 132 14.96 -10.83 -4.31
CA ARG A 132 15.98 -9.84 -4.65
C ARG A 132 15.49 -8.46 -4.26
N CYS A 133 16.33 -7.69 -3.55
CA CYS A 133 16.05 -6.29 -3.25
C CYS A 133 16.29 -5.39 -4.48
N TYR A 134 15.34 -4.50 -4.76
CA TYR A 134 15.35 -3.51 -5.84
C TYR A 134 15.51 -2.07 -5.32
N GLY A 135 15.82 -1.90 -4.04
CA GLY A 135 16.01 -0.61 -3.39
C GLY A 135 14.74 -0.05 -2.75
N PRO A 136 14.59 1.28 -2.67
CA PRO A 136 13.42 1.90 -2.07
C PRO A 136 12.11 1.56 -2.79
N SER A 137 11.08 1.36 -1.99
CA SER A 137 9.73 1.02 -2.40
C SER A 137 8.95 2.24 -2.86
N PRO A 138 7.89 2.10 -3.70
CA PRO A 138 6.90 3.14 -3.90
C PRO A 138 6.38 3.79 -2.61
N PHE A 139 6.28 3.03 -1.52
CA PHE A 139 5.70 3.46 -0.23
C PHE A 139 6.49 4.56 0.48
N GLY A 140 7.81 4.63 0.27
CA GLY A 140 8.66 5.64 0.89
C GLY A 140 10.14 5.33 0.75
N PRO A 141 11.01 6.34 1.00
CA PRO A 141 12.45 6.18 0.86
C PRO A 141 13.07 5.24 1.90
N SER A 142 12.45 5.09 3.07
CA SER A 142 12.89 4.19 4.15
C SER A 142 12.29 2.78 4.08
N ILE A 143 11.48 2.49 3.06
CA ILE A 143 10.85 1.20 2.86
C ILE A 143 11.58 0.48 1.74
N TRP A 144 12.09 -0.71 2.01
CA TRP A 144 12.79 -1.53 1.02
C TRP A 144 11.82 -2.39 0.22
N TRP A 145 12.19 -2.69 -1.02
CA TRP A 145 11.34 -3.43 -1.94
C TRP A 145 12.05 -4.65 -2.47
N ALA A 146 11.61 -5.82 -2.05
CA ALA A 146 12.17 -7.10 -2.45
C ALA A 146 11.16 -7.89 -3.27
N TRP A 147 11.61 -8.50 -4.37
CA TRP A 147 10.75 -9.24 -5.29
C TRP A 147 11.21 -10.67 -5.44
N ARG A 148 10.24 -11.60 -5.49
CA ARG A 148 10.40 -12.95 -6.02
C ARG A 148 9.44 -13.14 -7.17
N THR A 149 9.94 -13.60 -8.30
CA THR A 149 9.15 -13.85 -9.51
C THR A 149 9.15 -15.34 -9.82
N GLU A 150 7.97 -15.88 -10.07
CA GLU A 150 7.73 -17.24 -10.51
C GLU A 150 7.08 -17.19 -11.91
N GLU A 151 6.83 -18.34 -12.52
CA GLU A 151 6.29 -18.42 -13.88
C GLU A 151 4.91 -17.77 -14.00
N SER A 152 4.02 -18.03 -13.05
CA SER A 152 2.61 -17.60 -13.10
C SER A 152 2.22 -16.56 -12.04
N ARG A 153 3.16 -16.15 -11.18
CA ARG A 153 2.91 -15.19 -10.10
C ARG A 153 4.17 -14.50 -9.63
N ALA A 154 4.01 -13.41 -8.88
CA ALA A 154 5.11 -12.74 -8.21
C ALA A 154 4.72 -12.30 -6.80
N PHE A 155 5.73 -12.08 -5.97
CA PHE A 155 5.59 -11.57 -4.62
C PHE A 155 6.43 -10.31 -4.49
N ALA A 156 5.82 -9.23 -4.00
CA ALA A 156 6.45 -7.93 -3.78
C ALA A 156 6.41 -7.63 -2.28
N VAL A 157 7.56 -7.72 -1.62
CA VAL A 157 7.68 -7.51 -0.18
C VAL A 157 8.20 -6.11 0.09
N HIS A 158 7.44 -5.37 0.88
CA HIS A 158 7.73 -4.04 1.36
C HIS A 158 8.24 -4.16 2.80
N VAL A 159 9.54 -3.97 3.01
CA VAL A 159 10.18 -4.16 4.31
C VAL A 159 10.47 -2.81 4.94
N GLY A 160 9.98 -2.56 6.15
CA GLY A 160 10.19 -1.29 6.83
C GLY A 160 10.02 -1.38 8.33
N ALA A 161 10.31 -0.26 9.00
CA ALA A 161 10.17 -0.13 10.44
C ALA A 161 8.72 -0.35 10.89
N ALA A 162 8.57 -0.87 12.10
CA ALA A 162 7.28 -1.15 12.71
C ALA A 162 6.33 0.06 12.72
N ASP A 163 6.83 1.26 12.98
CA ASP A 163 6.05 2.49 13.07
C ASP A 163 5.86 3.23 11.75
N ALA A 164 6.29 2.64 10.62
CA ALA A 164 6.14 3.27 9.31
C ALA A 164 4.65 3.48 8.96
N PRO A 165 4.17 4.74 8.87
CA PRO A 165 2.73 5.04 8.73
C PRO A 165 2.14 4.50 7.43
N CYS A 166 2.97 4.39 6.39
CA CYS A 166 2.55 3.91 5.07
C CYS A 166 1.97 2.48 5.09
N PHE A 167 2.34 1.62 6.06
CA PHE A 167 1.76 0.28 6.19
C PHE A 167 0.37 0.32 6.83
N ALA A 168 0.15 1.22 7.79
CA ALA A 168 -1.19 1.45 8.33
C ALA A 168 -2.13 1.97 7.23
N ASP A 169 -1.66 2.89 6.39
CA ASP A 169 -2.43 3.37 5.23
C ASP A 169 -2.71 2.27 4.20
N ALA A 170 -1.74 1.38 3.93
CA ALA A 170 -1.95 0.24 3.02
C ALA A 170 -3.02 -0.73 3.55
N ARG A 171 -2.96 -1.05 4.85
CA ARG A 171 -3.98 -1.87 5.51
C ARG A 171 -5.35 -1.19 5.42
N LEU A 172 -5.40 0.10 5.77
CA LEU A 172 -6.64 0.87 5.79
C LEU A 172 -7.24 1.01 4.38
N PHE A 173 -6.41 1.13 3.35
CA PHE A 173 -6.82 1.05 1.94
C PHE A 173 -7.55 -0.27 1.64
N CYS A 174 -7.01 -1.42 2.06
CA CYS A 174 -7.61 -2.73 1.83
C CYS A 174 -8.92 -2.90 2.61
N GLU A 175 -8.95 -2.50 3.89
CA GLU A 175 -10.16 -2.52 4.74
C GLU A 175 -11.28 -1.69 4.10
N TYR A 176 -10.97 -0.46 3.70
CA TYR A 176 -11.96 0.46 3.13
C TYR A 176 -12.53 -0.05 1.81
N LEU A 177 -11.70 -0.49 0.88
CA LEU A 177 -12.21 -1.02 -0.40
C LEU A 177 -12.97 -2.34 -0.24
N SER A 178 -12.68 -3.13 0.80
CA SER A 178 -13.46 -4.33 1.12
C SER A 178 -14.84 -3.96 1.65
N ALA A 179 -14.95 -2.91 2.47
CA ALA A 179 -16.20 -2.44 3.04
C ALA A 179 -17.06 -1.60 2.05
N HIS A 180 -16.47 -1.08 0.97
CA HIS A 180 -17.15 -0.16 0.04
C HIS A 180 -17.10 -0.65 -1.42
N PRO A 181 -18.03 -1.52 -1.84
CA PRO A 181 -18.06 -2.10 -3.19
C PRO A 181 -18.04 -1.08 -4.33
N GLU A 182 -18.74 0.05 -4.18
CA GLU A 182 -18.78 1.10 -5.21
C GLU A 182 -17.44 1.83 -5.34
N GLU A 183 -16.74 2.08 -4.23
CA GLU A 183 -15.41 2.68 -4.24
C GLU A 183 -14.38 1.72 -4.81
N ARG A 184 -14.48 0.42 -4.50
CA ARG A 184 -13.69 -0.65 -5.13
C ARG A 184 -13.91 -0.67 -6.65
N ARG A 185 -15.16 -0.57 -7.11
CA ARG A 185 -15.50 -0.52 -8.54
C ARG A 185 -14.89 0.72 -9.20
N ARG A 186 -15.07 1.90 -8.60
CA ARG A 186 -14.51 3.17 -9.09
C ARG A 186 -12.99 3.10 -9.21
N TYR A 187 -12.30 2.64 -8.17
CA TYR A 187 -10.85 2.47 -8.17
C TYR A 187 -10.41 1.48 -9.27
N THR A 188 -11.11 0.35 -9.39
CA THR A 188 -10.75 -0.70 -10.36
C THR A 188 -10.85 -0.20 -11.80
N LEU A 189 -11.94 0.52 -12.14
CA LEU A 189 -12.13 1.12 -13.45
C LEU A 189 -11.07 2.21 -13.74
N ALA A 190 -10.79 3.07 -12.77
CA ALA A 190 -9.77 4.11 -12.92
C ALA A 190 -8.37 3.50 -13.12
N LYS A 191 -8.02 2.46 -12.34
CA LYS A 191 -6.76 1.71 -12.47
C LYS A 191 -6.62 1.05 -13.85
N ARG A 192 -7.72 0.53 -14.41
CA ARG A 192 -7.74 -0.03 -15.77
C ARG A 192 -7.50 1.04 -16.83
N ALA A 193 -8.26 2.15 -16.79
CA ALA A 193 -8.09 3.24 -17.73
C ALA A 193 -6.68 3.86 -17.70
N LEU A 194 -6.02 3.89 -16.54
CA LEU A 194 -4.63 4.33 -16.40
C LEU A 194 -3.64 3.36 -17.04
N PHE A 195 -3.86 2.06 -16.91
CA PHE A 195 -3.03 1.03 -17.52
C PHE A 195 -3.09 1.14 -19.05
N ASP A 196 -4.29 1.24 -19.61
CA ASP A 196 -4.50 1.32 -21.06
C ASP A 196 -3.88 2.58 -21.69
N LYS A 197 -3.74 3.66 -20.92
CA LYS A 197 -3.17 4.94 -21.35
C LYS A 197 -1.68 5.10 -21.04
N ALA A 198 -1.10 4.22 -20.22
CA ALA A 198 0.28 4.36 -19.77
C ALA A 198 1.26 3.74 -20.77
N SER A 199 2.16 4.55 -21.33
CA SER A 199 3.34 4.05 -22.02
C SER A 199 4.38 3.64 -20.97
N GLY A 200 4.56 2.33 -20.78
CA GLY A 200 5.58 1.76 -19.89
C GLY A 200 5.24 1.80 -18.39
N LYS A 201 5.98 1.00 -17.61
CA LYS A 201 5.76 0.77 -16.17
C LYS A 201 5.89 2.05 -15.32
N PHE A 202 6.84 2.92 -15.67
CA PHE A 202 7.10 4.18 -14.97
C PHE A 202 5.89 5.13 -15.01
N GLY A 203 5.26 5.27 -16.19
CA GLY A 203 4.08 6.09 -16.37
C GLY A 203 2.92 5.59 -15.52
N TYR A 204 2.74 4.28 -15.43
CA TYR A 204 1.67 3.67 -14.65
C TYR A 204 1.88 3.84 -13.13
N ALA A 205 3.08 3.55 -12.62
CA ALA A 205 3.38 3.62 -11.18
C ALA A 205 3.15 5.02 -10.60
N LEU A 206 3.59 6.07 -11.31
CA LEU A 206 3.41 7.46 -10.90
C LEU A 206 1.95 7.92 -11.07
N ARG A 207 1.30 7.59 -12.19
CA ARG A 207 -0.09 8.01 -12.46
C ARG A 207 -1.12 7.34 -11.55
N LYS A 208 -0.79 6.19 -10.97
CA LYS A 208 -1.67 5.49 -10.00
C LYS A 208 -1.69 6.18 -8.63
N GLN A 209 -0.66 6.96 -8.28
CA GLN A 209 -0.52 7.56 -6.94
C GLN A 209 -1.69 8.44 -6.51
N PRO A 210 -2.23 9.36 -7.33
CA PRO A 210 -3.34 10.22 -6.90
C PRO A 210 -4.61 9.41 -6.59
N LEU A 211 -4.83 8.31 -7.33
CA LEU A 211 -5.95 7.41 -7.09
C LEU A 211 -5.78 6.67 -5.75
N ILE A 212 -4.57 6.25 -5.40
CA ILE A 212 -4.28 5.62 -4.11
C ILE A 212 -4.49 6.63 -2.98
N PHE A 213 -3.97 7.86 -3.12
CA PHE A 213 -4.09 8.90 -2.10
C PHE A 213 -5.54 9.32 -1.84
N ASP A 214 -6.38 9.43 -2.89
CA ASP A 214 -7.82 9.68 -2.74
C ASP A 214 -8.53 8.56 -1.97
N ILE A 215 -8.17 7.29 -2.19
CA ILE A 215 -8.74 6.19 -1.40
C ILE A 215 -8.25 6.23 0.05
N ILE A 216 -6.95 6.45 0.30
CA ILE A 216 -6.41 6.54 1.66
C ILE A 216 -7.10 7.66 2.43
N ASP A 217 -7.26 8.84 1.82
CA ASP A 217 -7.92 9.98 2.45
C ASP A 217 -9.40 9.68 2.81
N ARG A 218 -10.14 9.04 1.90
CA ARG A 218 -11.50 8.58 2.19
C ARG A 218 -11.54 7.53 3.29
N ALA A 219 -10.58 6.62 3.29
CA ALA A 219 -10.47 5.54 4.27
C ALA A 219 -10.14 6.07 5.67
N GLN A 220 -9.28 7.09 5.77
CA GLN A 220 -8.99 7.79 7.03
C GLN A 220 -10.23 8.52 7.55
N ARG A 221 -10.98 9.23 6.69
CA ARG A 221 -12.25 9.86 7.07
C ARG A 221 -13.29 8.83 7.53
N TRP A 222 -13.39 7.69 6.85
CA TRP A 222 -14.25 6.57 7.26
C TRP A 222 -13.86 6.02 8.64
N ARG A 223 -12.56 5.83 8.89
CA ARG A 223 -12.06 5.34 10.19
C ARG A 223 -12.33 6.34 11.32
N ALA A 224 -12.14 7.63 11.07
CA ALA A 224 -12.42 8.68 12.04
C ALA A 224 -13.91 8.71 12.41
N ALA A 225 -14.82 8.69 11.43
CA ALA A 225 -16.26 8.67 11.66
C ALA A 225 -16.72 7.43 12.46
N ALA A 226 -16.14 6.25 12.19
CA ALA A 226 -16.43 5.04 12.95
C ALA A 226 -15.95 5.15 14.42
N GLY A 227 -14.79 5.75 14.65
CA GLY A 227 -14.25 6.00 16.00
C GLY A 227 -15.11 6.98 16.80
N GLU A 228 -15.61 8.04 16.17
CA GLU A 228 -16.54 8.99 16.79
C GLU A 228 -17.86 8.32 17.18
N GLN A 229 -18.43 7.49 16.32
CA GLN A 229 -19.66 6.73 16.61
C GLN A 229 -19.47 5.75 17.77
N ALA A 230 -18.32 5.06 17.84
CA ALA A 230 -17.99 4.18 18.96
C ALA A 230 -17.87 4.96 20.29
N ASN A 231 -17.22 6.13 20.27
CA ASN A 231 -17.08 6.99 21.45
C ASN A 231 -18.43 7.55 21.94
N VAL A 232 -19.33 7.94 21.01
CA VAL A 232 -20.70 8.37 21.35
C VAL A 232 -21.51 7.22 21.95
N ALA A 233 -21.38 6.00 21.41
CA ALA A 233 -22.05 4.82 21.95
C ALA A 233 -21.58 4.49 23.37
N VAL A 234 -20.26 4.48 23.62
CA VAL A 234 -19.69 4.28 24.96
C VAL A 234 -20.12 5.38 25.94
N GLY A 235 -20.17 6.64 25.49
CA GLY A 235 -20.67 7.76 26.29
C GLY A 235 -22.14 7.61 26.69
N ARG A 236 -23.00 7.11 25.78
CA ARG A 236 -24.42 6.83 26.09
C ARG A 236 -24.59 5.67 27.07
N VAL A 237 -23.81 4.59 26.94
CA VAL A 237 -23.86 3.47 27.88
C VAL A 237 -23.49 3.94 29.30
N ARG A 238 -22.39 4.69 29.45
CA ARG A 238 -21.98 5.25 30.75
C ARG A 238 -23.01 6.21 31.36
N ALA A 239 -23.67 7.04 30.54
CA ALA A 239 -24.74 7.91 31.00
C ALA A 239 -25.98 7.12 31.48
N SER A 240 -26.30 6.00 30.81
CA SER A 240 -27.43 5.15 31.21
C SER A 240 -27.18 4.35 32.50
N GLU A 241 -25.94 3.94 32.76
CA GLU A 241 -25.56 3.26 34.01
C GLU A 241 -25.54 4.22 35.22
N ALA A 242 -25.24 5.51 34.99
CA ALA A 242 -25.26 6.54 36.03
C ALA A 242 -26.67 6.95 36.50
N THR A 243 -27.74 6.46 35.84
CA THR A 243 -29.13 6.86 36.13
C THR A 243 -29.97 5.77 36.80
N GLN A 244 -29.37 4.65 37.24
CA GLN A 244 -30.13 3.66 38.03
C GLN A 244 -30.38 4.18 39.46
N PRO A 245 -31.64 4.39 39.88
CA PRO A 245 -31.92 4.83 41.24
C PRO A 245 -31.63 3.69 42.21
N VAL A 246 -30.76 3.95 43.19
CA VAL A 246 -30.51 3.08 44.35
C VAL A 246 -31.84 2.89 45.07
N ARG A 247 -32.47 1.72 44.90
CA ARG A 247 -33.66 1.34 45.68
C ARG A 247 -33.24 1.18 47.15
N LYS A 248 -33.54 2.19 47.97
CA LYS A 248 -33.43 2.10 49.43
C LYS A 248 -34.50 1.11 49.93
N GLY A 249 -34.08 -0.10 50.27
CA GLY A 249 -34.89 -1.05 51.03
C GLY A 249 -35.19 -0.48 52.42
N HIS A 250 -36.48 -0.45 52.76
CA HIS A 250 -36.95 -0.14 54.11
C HIS A 250 -37.03 -1.46 54.91
N CYS A 251 -36.42 -1.48 56.09
CA CYS A 251 -36.80 -2.33 57.22
C CYS A 251 -37.57 -1.45 58.21
#